data_AF-A0A821QR79-F1
#
_entry.id   AF-A0A821QR79-F1
#
_cell.length_a   1.000
_cell.length_b   1.000
_cell.length_c   1.000
_cell.angle_alpha   90.00
_cell.angle_beta   90.00
_cell.angle_gamma   90.00
#
_symmetry.space_group_name_H-M   'P 1'
#
loop_
_entity.id
_entity.type
_entity.pdbx_description
1 polymer ?
#
loop_
_entity_poly.entity_id
_entity_poly.type
_entity_poly.pdbx_seq_one_letter_code
_entity_poly.pdbx_strand_id
1 'polypeptide(L)'
;MLGIDNPVTILAGDMNAETDECDRFEWNEFKDVFHESNHCIRIPTYYPDPACSECNTAVDHIFYNPHQIKLIENGKAWDTPNGSLKDALTQFGSDHIYIWANFNFHP
;
A
#
# COMPACT_ATOMS: atom_id res chain seq x y z
N MET A 1 17.58 -8.08 -11.35
CA MET A 1 16.78 -6.99 -11.92
C MET A 1 15.37 -7.52 -12.14
N LEU A 2 14.39 -7.05 -11.36
CA LEU A 2 12.97 -7.26 -11.67
C LEU A 2 12.54 -6.11 -12.59
N GLY A 3 11.94 -6.41 -13.75
CA GLY A 3 11.15 -5.45 -14.51
C GLY A 3 11.81 -4.60 -15.60
N ILE A 4 13.12 -4.74 -15.89
CA ILE A 4 13.79 -3.85 -16.88
C ILE A 4 13.38 -4.14 -18.33
N ASP A 5 12.99 -5.38 -18.65
CA ASP A 5 12.56 -5.77 -20.01
C ASP A 5 11.03 -5.88 -20.15
N ASN A 6 10.26 -5.59 -19.10
CA ASN A 6 8.80 -5.72 -19.14
C ASN A 6 8.16 -4.37 -19.50
N PRO A 7 7.14 -4.34 -20.38
CA PRO A 7 6.42 -3.11 -20.71
C PRO A 7 5.62 -2.56 -19.53
N VAL A 8 5.30 -3.40 -18.55
CA VAL A 8 4.63 -3.03 -17.30
C VAL A 8 5.19 -3.86 -16.16
N THR A 9 5.54 -3.18 -15.06
CA THR A 9 5.92 -3.81 -13.79
C THR A 9 5.12 -3.19 -12.64
N ILE A 10 4.46 -4.06 -11.89
CA ILE A 10 3.75 -3.73 -10.65
C ILE A 10 4.27 -4.68 -9.57
N LEU A 11 4.58 -4.15 -8.40
CA LEU A 11 4.87 -4.93 -7.20
C LEU A 11 3.79 -4.63 -6.17
N ALA A 12 3.11 -5.65 -5.67
CA ALA A 12 2.04 -5.46 -4.69
C ALA A 12 2.10 -6.55 -3.63
N GLY A 13 1.86 -6.17 -2.38
CA GLY A 13 1.75 -7.12 -1.27
C GLY A 13 2.02 -6.49 0.08
N ASP A 14 1.98 -7.35 1.08
CA ASP A 14 2.41 -7.06 2.45
C ASP A 14 3.94 -7.02 2.52
N MET A 15 4.49 -5.83 2.75
CA MET A 15 5.92 -5.59 2.87
C MET A 15 6.42 -5.72 4.30
N ASN A 16 5.52 -5.91 5.29
CA ASN A 16 5.83 -5.90 6.72
C ASN A 16 6.67 -4.69 7.16
N ALA A 17 6.56 -3.59 6.42
CA ALA A 17 7.36 -2.39 6.58
C ALA A 17 6.49 -1.20 6.22
N GLU A 18 6.66 -0.11 6.96
CA GLU A 18 5.92 1.12 6.72
C GLU A 18 6.50 1.92 5.54
N THR A 19 5.75 2.86 4.96
CA THR A 19 6.19 3.65 3.78
C THR A 19 7.55 4.32 4.02
N ASP A 20 7.77 4.90 5.20
CA ASP A 20 9.05 5.54 5.58
C ASP A 20 10.23 4.54 5.63
N GLU A 21 9.94 3.26 5.86
CA GLU A 21 10.93 2.18 5.84
C GLU A 21 11.12 1.62 4.44
N CYS A 22 10.05 1.59 3.64
CA CYS A 22 10.07 1.24 2.21
C CYS A 22 10.79 2.28 1.36
N ASP A 23 10.72 3.58 1.69
CA ASP A 23 11.43 4.67 1.02
C ASP A 23 12.97 4.56 1.20
N ARG A 24 13.43 3.77 2.17
CA ARG A 24 14.87 3.47 2.36
C ARG A 24 15.38 2.45 1.34
N PHE A 25 14.49 1.69 0.72
CA PHE A 25 14.84 0.96 -0.47
C PHE A 25 14.84 1.94 -1.63
N GLU A 26 16.01 2.19 -2.20
CA GLU A 26 16.14 2.88 -3.48
C GLU A 26 15.52 2.00 -4.58
N TRP A 27 14.19 1.91 -4.62
CA TRP A 27 13.47 1.24 -5.70
C TRP A 27 13.60 2.15 -6.92
N ASN A 28 14.75 2.07 -7.59
CA ASN A 28 15.08 2.86 -8.77
C ASN A 28 13.84 2.91 -9.69
N GLU A 29 13.26 4.11 -9.82
CA GLU A 29 12.11 4.46 -10.65
C GLU A 29 10.71 4.04 -10.16
N PHE A 30 10.55 3.16 -9.16
CA PHE A 30 9.23 2.78 -8.69
C PHE A 30 8.65 3.78 -7.68
N LYS A 31 7.32 3.95 -7.72
CA LYS A 31 6.56 4.80 -6.80
C LYS A 31 5.47 3.99 -6.11
N ASP A 32 5.29 4.22 -4.82
CA ASP A 32 4.11 3.76 -4.09
C ASP A 32 2.88 4.55 -4.58
N VAL A 33 1.76 3.87 -4.83
CA VAL A 33 0.49 4.51 -5.18
C VAL A 33 -0.09 5.32 -4.01
N PHE A 34 0.25 4.95 -2.77
CA PHE A 34 -0.18 5.63 -1.55
C PHE A 34 0.91 6.56 -1.00
N HIS A 35 1.70 7.22 -1.87
CA HIS A 35 2.73 8.16 -1.43
C HIS A 35 2.11 9.32 -0.63
N GLU A 36 1.96 9.08 0.66
CA GLU A 36 1.36 9.95 1.65
C GLU A 36 2.46 10.89 2.10
N SER A 37 2.38 12.15 1.68
CA SER A 37 3.30 13.18 2.20
C SER A 37 3.23 13.25 3.73
N ASN A 38 4.28 13.76 4.37
CA ASN A 38 4.40 13.96 5.84
C ASN A 38 3.26 14.76 6.51
N HIS A 39 2.26 15.22 5.76
CA HIS A 39 1.09 15.96 6.23
C HIS A 39 -0.24 15.23 6.04
N CYS A 40 -0.25 14.00 5.50
CA CYS A 40 -1.45 13.19 5.33
C CYS A 40 -1.67 12.28 6.55
N ILE A 41 -2.94 12.10 6.93
CA ILE A 41 -3.32 11.09 7.93
C ILE A 41 -3.08 9.72 7.31
N ARG A 42 -2.16 8.96 7.89
CA ARG A 42 -1.82 7.62 7.42
C ARG A 42 -2.92 6.64 7.78
N ILE A 43 -3.49 6.00 6.78
CA ILE A 43 -4.56 5.00 6.99
C ILE A 43 -3.92 3.63 7.09
N PRO A 44 -4.05 2.92 8.24
CA PRO A 44 -3.51 1.58 8.40
C PRO A 44 -4.13 0.59 7.43
N THR A 45 -3.36 -0.40 7.03
CA THR A 45 -3.85 -1.54 6.25
C THR A 45 -3.87 -2.82 7.07
N TYR A 46 -3.13 -2.86 8.19
CA TYR A 46 -3.03 -3.95 9.13
C TYR A 46 -3.51 -3.55 10.53
N TYR A 47 -4.29 -4.45 11.15
CA TYR A 47 -4.90 -4.27 12.47
C TYR A 47 -4.58 -5.50 13.34
N PRO A 48 -3.51 -5.47 14.16
CA PRO A 48 -3.07 -6.63 14.93
C PRO A 48 -4.05 -7.02 16.05
N ASP A 49 -3.86 -8.22 16.60
CA ASP A 49 -4.50 -8.62 17.86
C ASP A 49 -4.12 -7.61 18.96
N PRO A 50 -5.10 -6.99 19.65
CA PRO A 50 -4.84 -6.09 20.77
C PRO A 50 -3.96 -6.69 21.88
N ALA A 51 -3.84 -8.02 21.96
CA ALA A 51 -2.96 -8.71 22.90
C ALA A 51 -1.46 -8.66 22.51
N CYS A 52 -1.12 -8.44 21.23
CA CYS A 52 0.25 -8.54 20.72
C CYS A 52 1.12 -7.29 20.97
N SER A 53 0.60 -6.23 21.59
CA SER A 53 1.30 -4.94 21.80
C SER A 53 1.76 -4.23 20.51
N GLU A 54 1.35 -4.73 19.35
CA GLU A 54 1.62 -4.12 18.05
C GLU A 54 0.62 -2.99 17.77
N CYS A 55 1.05 -1.99 16.99
CA CYS A 55 0.22 -0.88 16.57
C CYS A 55 -0.41 -1.16 15.20
N ASN A 56 -1.54 -0.50 14.90
CA ASN A 56 -2.06 -0.48 13.53
C ASN A 56 -1.02 0.17 12.61
N THR A 57 -0.70 -0.47 11.48
CA THR A 57 0.33 -0.03 10.54
C THR A 57 -0.17 -0.09 9.11
N ALA A 58 0.47 0.68 8.22
CA ALA A 58 0.22 0.59 6.78
C ALA A 58 1.40 -0.12 6.12
N VAL A 59 1.25 -1.44 5.94
CA VAL A 59 2.30 -2.36 5.48
C VAL A 59 1.98 -3.00 4.12
N ASP A 60 0.77 -2.83 3.62
CA ASP A 60 0.37 -3.28 2.30
C ASP A 60 0.61 -2.16 1.28
N HIS A 61 1.40 -2.45 0.25
CA HIS A 61 1.83 -1.46 -0.73
C HIS A 61 1.59 -1.93 -2.16
N ILE A 62 1.42 -0.97 -3.06
CA ILE A 62 1.45 -1.18 -4.51
C ILE A 62 2.47 -0.21 -5.10
N PHE A 63 3.55 -0.74 -5.66
CA PHE A 63 4.57 0.01 -6.35
C PHE A 63 4.44 -0.15 -7.86
N TYR A 64 4.62 0.94 -8.59
CA TYR A 64 4.59 0.95 -10.06
C TYR A 64 5.71 1.81 -10.65
N ASN A 65 6.13 1.49 -11.87
CA ASN A 65 7.04 2.36 -12.61
C ASN A 65 6.23 3.41 -13.42
N PRO A 66 6.30 4.71 -13.08
CA PRO A 66 5.53 5.77 -13.73
C PRO A 66 5.98 6.05 -15.17
N HIS A 67 7.13 5.53 -15.62
CA HIS A 67 7.56 5.60 -17.02
C HIS A 67 6.84 4.57 -17.89
N GLN A 68 6.22 3.54 -17.30
CA GLN A 68 5.56 2.44 -18.00
C GLN A 68 4.03 2.58 -17.99
N ILE A 69 3.47 2.95 -16.84
CA ILE A 69 2.03 3.11 -16.64
C ILE A 69 1.71 4.40 -15.88
N LYS A 70 0.51 4.94 -16.13
CA LYS A 70 -0.01 6.10 -15.44
C LYS A 70 -1.02 5.66 -14.38
N LEU A 71 -0.80 6.03 -13.13
CA LEU A 71 -1.80 5.91 -12.07
C LEU A 71 -2.98 6.86 -12.35
N ILE A 72 -4.19 6.30 -12.40
CA ILE A 72 -5.44 7.05 -12.58
C ILE A 72 -6.07 7.33 -11.23
N GLU A 73 -6.16 6.30 -10.40
CA GLU A 73 -6.83 6.33 -9.11
C GLU A 73 -6.27 5.23 -8.21
N ASN A 74 -6.34 5.42 -6.91
CA ASN A 74 -6.03 4.40 -5.91
C ASN A 74 -6.93 4.59 -4.70
N GLY A 75 -7.00 3.57 -3.85
CA GLY A 75 -7.70 3.69 -2.59
C GLY A 75 -7.40 2.54 -1.64
N LYS A 76 -7.80 2.77 -0.40
CA LYS A 76 -7.84 1.78 0.67
C LYS A 76 -9.31 1.50 0.98
N ALA A 77 -9.62 0.35 1.58
CA ALA A 77 -11.01 0.00 1.90
C ALA A 77 -11.64 0.96 2.90
N TRP A 78 -10.80 1.65 3.70
CA TRP A 78 -11.19 2.70 4.63
C TRP A 78 -10.42 3.99 4.33
N ASP A 79 -11.06 5.13 4.62
CA ASP A 79 -10.49 6.47 4.42
C ASP A 79 -10.11 7.16 5.73
N THR A 80 -10.26 6.47 6.87
CA THR A 80 -9.97 7.01 8.20
C THR A 80 -9.15 6.01 9.03
N PRO A 81 -8.29 6.48 9.96
CA PRO A 81 -7.43 5.60 10.75
C PRO A 81 -8.19 4.87 11.87
N ASN A 82 -9.49 5.11 12.03
CA ASN A 82 -10.29 4.70 13.19
C ASN A 82 -10.78 3.24 13.14
N GLY A 83 -10.22 2.42 12.26
CA GLY A 83 -10.55 1.01 12.14
C GLY A 83 -10.05 0.16 13.32
N SER A 84 -10.59 -1.04 13.47
CA SER A 84 -10.15 -2.04 14.45
C SER A 84 -10.03 -3.43 13.83
N LEU A 85 -9.28 -4.35 14.48
CA LEU A 85 -9.21 -5.76 14.08
C LEU A 85 -10.61 -6.38 13.96
N LYS A 86 -11.51 -6.08 14.91
CA LYS A 86 -12.88 -6.59 14.87
C LYS A 86 -13.59 -6.14 13.59
N ASP A 87 -13.44 -4.88 13.22
CA ASP A 87 -14.08 -4.34 12.01
C ASP A 87 -13.50 -4.99 10.75
N ALA A 88 -12.17 -5.18 10.70
CA ALA A 88 -11.47 -5.79 9.57
C ALA A 88 -11.89 -7.26 9.39
N LEU A 89 -11.89 -8.06 10.48
CA LEU A 89 -12.35 -9.45 10.46
C LEU A 89 -13.83 -9.55 10.06
N THR A 90 -14.67 -8.63 10.52
CA THR A 90 -16.11 -8.65 10.22
C THR A 90 -16.39 -8.31 8.75
N GLN A 91 -15.69 -7.32 8.19
CA GLN A 91 -15.96 -6.83 6.84
C GLN A 91 -15.18 -7.58 5.76
N PHE A 92 -13.94 -7.96 6.05
CA PHE A 92 -12.99 -8.50 5.07
C PHE A 92 -12.54 -9.93 5.37
N GLY A 93 -12.80 -10.44 6.58
CA GLY A 93 -12.36 -11.77 6.99
C GLY A 93 -10.84 -11.88 7.18
N SER A 94 -10.16 -10.75 7.34
CA SER A 94 -8.71 -10.63 7.49
C SER A 94 -8.39 -9.51 8.49
N ASP A 95 -7.25 -9.61 9.15
CA ASP A 95 -6.61 -8.53 9.91
C ASP A 95 -6.01 -7.44 9.00
N HIS A 96 -5.98 -7.69 7.69
CA HIS A 96 -5.69 -6.72 6.65
C HIS A 96 -6.96 -6.20 5.96
N ILE A 97 -6.93 -4.95 5.48
CA ILE A 97 -7.97 -4.37 4.63
C ILE A 97 -7.56 -4.38 3.15
N TYR A 98 -8.52 -4.24 2.24
CA TYR A 98 -8.22 -4.16 0.81
C TYR A 98 -7.55 -2.84 0.43
N ILE A 99 -6.57 -2.94 -0.45
CA ILE A 99 -5.96 -1.82 -1.16
C ILE A 99 -6.10 -2.04 -2.67
N TRP A 100 -6.21 -0.96 -3.44
CA TRP A 100 -6.39 -1.05 -4.88
C TRP A 100 -5.79 0.13 -5.62
N ALA A 101 -5.47 -0.09 -6.89
CA ALA A 101 -4.98 0.94 -7.80
C ALA A 101 -5.49 0.66 -9.22
N ASN A 102 -5.84 1.74 -9.93
CA ASN A 102 -6.27 1.71 -11.32
C ASN A 102 -5.23 2.43 -12.19
N PHE A 103 -4.82 1.78 -13.27
CA PHE A 103 -3.76 2.25 -14.15
C PHE A 103 -4.25 2.37 -15.58
N ASN A 104 -3.63 3.28 -16.31
CA ASN A 104 -3.70 3.31 -17.77
C ASN A 104 -2.31 3.09 -18.35
N PHE A 105 -2.23 2.46 -19.51
CA PHE A 105 -1.00 2.44 -20.30
C PHE A 105 -0.73 3.86 -20.81
N HIS A 106 0.55 4.24 -20.91
CA HIS A 106 0.87 5.44 -21.67
C HIS A 106 0.46 5.24 -23.14
N PRO A 107 -0.21 6.22 -23.77
CA PRO A 107 -0.53 6.16 -25.19
C PRO A 107 0.72 6.16 -26.07
#